data_AF-A0A3D4UGP1-F1
#
_entry.id   AF-A0A3D4UGP1-F1
#
_cell.length_a   1.000
_cell.length_b   1.000
_cell.length_c   1.000
_cell.angle_alpha   90.00
_cell.angle_beta   90.00
_cell.angle_gamma   90.00
#
_symmetry.space_group_name_H-M   'P 1'
#
loop_
_entity.id
_entity.type
_entity.pdbx_description
1 polymer ?
#
loop_
_entity_poly.entity_id
_entity_poly.type
_entity_poly.pdbx_seq_one_letter_code
_entity_poly.pdbx_strand_id
1 'polypeptide(L)'
;ESFMEETFSEDGKRAIFNLIPLFMIFVPVFWAIFDQTGSSWVLQTEQMNRDFLGKTWLPSQVQAVNPILILIGIPIFTYVVYPLGDKIWKLTPLRKIGIGFVITAGAFALSAIIESWIVGRSEAVIAQMWAGLGDAIPAGTAMPTKLSEMLSIAKEQGWTQTEIAPYLVDMPSIGWQFLAYIIMTAGEILVSIVCLEFAYTQSPKKMKSFIMGVYMLGISLGNFYVAGVNMIMEATKDEAGNTPLDGPTYYWFFSGLMIATTIVYIIYTQFYKGRTYIQGEEEAEIIEAEAEAEGTEAR
;
A
#
# COMPACT_ATOMS: atom_id res chain seq x y z
N GLU A 1 -33.84 18.53 -6.18
CA GLU A 1 -33.79 17.04 -6.11
C GLU A 1 -33.03 16.58 -4.88
N SER A 2 -33.66 15.71 -4.10
CA SER A 2 -33.10 15.10 -2.89
C SER A 2 -31.89 14.21 -3.22
N PHE A 3 -30.89 14.12 -2.34
CA PHE A 3 -29.76 13.18 -2.44
C PHE A 3 -30.21 11.75 -2.82
N MET A 4 -31.36 11.32 -2.28
CA MET A 4 -31.94 10.00 -2.57
C MET A 4 -32.45 9.90 -4.01
N GLU A 5 -33.06 10.95 -4.54
CA GLU A 5 -33.57 10.97 -5.92
C GLU A 5 -32.42 10.90 -6.93
N GLU A 6 -31.33 11.63 -6.68
CA GLU A 6 -30.14 11.64 -7.54
C GLU A 6 -29.36 10.31 -7.43
N THR A 7 -29.26 9.74 -6.22
CA THR A 7 -28.59 8.45 -5.99
C THR A 7 -29.31 7.28 -6.66
N PHE A 8 -30.64 7.25 -6.62
CA PHE A 8 -31.45 6.20 -7.24
C PHE A 8 -31.91 6.52 -8.67
N SER A 9 -31.46 7.66 -9.22
CA SER A 9 -31.65 8.01 -10.63
C SER A 9 -30.93 7.01 -11.55
N GLU A 10 -31.34 6.96 -12.83
CA GLU A 10 -30.67 6.14 -13.84
C GLU A 10 -29.20 6.52 -14.01
N ASP A 11 -28.86 7.81 -13.89
CA ASP A 11 -27.48 8.30 -14.03
C ASP A 11 -26.65 7.97 -12.78
N GLY A 12 -27.21 8.13 -11.59
CA GLY A 12 -26.56 7.74 -10.32
C GLY A 12 -26.27 6.25 -10.24
N LYS A 13 -27.25 5.40 -10.59
CA LYS A 13 -27.07 3.94 -10.63
C LYS A 13 -26.01 3.50 -11.64
N ARG A 14 -25.94 4.14 -12.81
CA ARG A 14 -24.92 3.83 -13.83
C ARG A 14 -23.53 4.27 -13.39
N ALA A 15 -23.40 5.45 -12.79
CA ALA A 15 -22.13 5.92 -12.24
C ALA A 15 -21.61 4.95 -11.15
N ILE A 16 -22.49 4.54 -10.23
CA ILE A 16 -22.19 3.53 -9.21
C ILE A 16 -21.78 2.21 -9.87
N PHE A 17 -22.56 1.67 -10.81
CA PHE A 17 -22.28 0.38 -11.42
C PHE A 17 -20.96 0.36 -12.20
N ASN A 18 -20.57 1.48 -12.80
CA ASN A 18 -19.30 1.60 -13.51
C ASN A 18 -18.12 1.70 -12.53
N LEU A 19 -18.26 2.44 -11.42
CA LEU A 19 -17.17 2.65 -10.47
C LEU A 19 -17.01 1.52 -9.44
N ILE A 20 -18.08 0.78 -9.13
CA ILE A 20 -18.05 -0.33 -8.17
C ILE A 20 -16.97 -1.36 -8.51
N PRO A 21 -16.84 -1.89 -9.75
CA PRO A 21 -15.80 -2.86 -10.06
C PRO A 21 -14.39 -2.30 -9.80
N LEU A 22 -14.15 -1.01 -10.10
CA LEU A 22 -12.89 -0.35 -9.79
C LEU A 22 -12.61 -0.37 -8.28
N PHE A 23 -13.57 0.04 -7.45
CA PHE A 23 -13.39 0.19 -6.00
C PHE A 23 -13.60 -1.07 -5.16
N MET A 24 -14.29 -2.07 -5.67
CA MET A 24 -14.63 -3.31 -4.94
C MET A 24 -13.81 -4.53 -5.40
N ILE A 25 -13.17 -4.47 -6.57
CA ILE A 25 -12.40 -5.61 -7.10
C ILE A 25 -10.91 -5.25 -7.23
N PHE A 26 -10.57 -4.14 -7.88
CA PHE A 26 -9.18 -3.84 -8.23
C PHE A 26 -8.44 -3.04 -7.14
N VAL A 27 -9.02 -1.91 -6.71
CA VAL A 27 -8.43 -1.03 -5.70
C VAL A 27 -8.24 -1.72 -4.33
N PRO A 28 -9.11 -2.63 -3.87
CA PRO A 28 -8.87 -3.36 -2.62
C PRO A 28 -7.59 -4.18 -2.62
N VAL A 29 -7.20 -4.76 -3.77
CA VAL A 29 -5.93 -5.52 -3.87
C VAL A 29 -4.73 -4.60 -3.71
N PHE A 30 -4.80 -3.37 -4.25
CA PHE A 30 -3.77 -2.36 -4.00
C PHE A 30 -3.68 -2.02 -2.51
N TRP A 31 -4.81 -1.74 -1.84
CA TRP A 31 -4.82 -1.41 -0.42
C TRP A 31 -4.36 -2.57 0.47
N ALA A 32 -4.74 -3.80 0.11
CA ALA A 32 -4.23 -5.00 0.77
C ALA A 32 -2.70 -5.04 0.78
N ILE A 33 -2.03 -4.52 -0.24
CA ILE A 33 -0.57 -4.51 -0.35
C ILE A 33 0.01 -3.24 0.28
N PHE A 34 -0.60 -2.09 0.03
CA PHE A 34 -0.13 -0.81 0.54
C PHE A 34 -0.16 -0.74 2.07
N ASP A 35 -1.23 -1.21 2.71
CA ASP A 35 -1.36 -1.15 4.17
C ASP A 35 -0.36 -2.08 4.89
N GLN A 36 0.22 -3.05 4.17
CA GLN A 36 1.32 -3.88 4.70
C GLN A 36 2.63 -3.10 4.86
N THR A 37 2.76 -1.92 4.25
CA THR A 37 3.91 -1.03 4.49
C THR A 37 3.97 -0.60 5.96
N GLY A 38 2.81 -0.41 6.61
CA GLY A 38 2.72 -0.06 8.03
C GLY A 38 2.80 -1.24 8.99
N SER A 39 2.85 -2.48 8.50
CA SER A 39 2.88 -3.69 9.34
C SER A 39 4.03 -4.63 8.94
N SER A 40 3.83 -5.50 7.96
CA SER A 40 4.83 -6.50 7.53
C SER A 40 6.19 -5.89 7.17
N TRP A 41 6.20 -4.72 6.52
CA TRP A 41 7.46 -4.04 6.17
C TRP A 41 8.19 -3.46 7.39
N VAL A 42 7.46 -3.05 8.43
CA VAL A 42 8.06 -2.63 9.70
C VAL A 42 8.72 -3.84 10.37
N LEU A 43 8.07 -5.00 10.37
CA LEU A 43 8.62 -6.26 10.89
C LEU A 43 9.84 -6.74 10.09
N GLN A 44 9.81 -6.62 8.76
CA GLN A 44 10.97 -6.87 7.90
C GLN A 44 12.13 -5.93 8.27
N THR A 45 11.85 -4.65 8.50
CA THR A 45 12.86 -3.65 8.87
C THR A 45 13.52 -3.95 10.22
N GLU A 46 12.82 -4.60 11.15
CA GLU A 46 13.43 -5.02 12.43
C GLU A 46 14.59 -6.01 12.25
N GLN A 47 14.53 -6.80 11.18
CA GLN A 47 15.51 -7.83 10.82
C GLN A 47 16.64 -7.28 9.93
N MET A 48 16.60 -6.00 9.57
CA MET A 48 17.57 -5.37 8.67
C MET A 48 18.66 -4.61 9.44
N ASN A 49 19.76 -4.32 8.75
CA ASN A 49 20.73 -3.35 9.24
C ASN A 49 20.13 -1.94 9.15
N ARG A 50 19.88 -1.33 10.32
CA ARG A 50 19.22 -0.02 10.44
C ARG A 50 20.19 1.14 10.57
N ASP A 51 21.49 0.89 10.49
CA ASP A 51 22.49 1.95 10.43
C ASP A 51 22.56 2.50 9.00
N PHE A 52 22.04 3.71 8.83
CA PHE A 52 21.97 4.36 7.53
C PHE A 52 22.22 5.85 7.66
N LEU A 53 23.13 6.35 6.81
CA LEU A 53 23.58 7.76 6.82
C LEU A 53 24.13 8.21 8.19
N GLY A 54 24.85 7.34 8.89
CA GLY A 54 25.47 7.65 10.18
C GLY A 54 24.49 7.76 11.36
N LYS A 55 23.24 7.32 11.18
CA LYS A 55 22.22 7.28 12.22
C LYS A 55 21.57 5.89 12.26
N THR A 56 21.32 5.38 13.45
CA THR A 56 20.51 4.16 13.65
C THR A 56 19.02 4.53 13.61
N TRP A 57 18.30 3.93 12.67
CA TRP A 57 16.86 4.18 12.49
C TRP A 57 16.02 3.23 13.34
N LEU A 58 14.88 3.72 13.83
CA LEU A 58 13.85 2.84 14.42
C LEU A 58 13.03 2.21 13.29
N PRO A 59 12.57 0.95 13.44
CA PRO A 59 11.82 0.26 12.39
C PRO A 59 10.55 1.01 11.99
N SER A 60 9.83 1.59 12.95
CA SER A 60 8.62 2.37 12.69
C SER A 60 8.87 3.71 11.98
N GLN A 61 10.09 4.26 12.05
CA GLN A 61 10.42 5.54 11.40
C GLN A 61 10.41 5.45 9.88
N VAL A 62 10.52 4.25 9.30
CA VAL A 62 10.43 4.08 7.84
C VAL A 62 9.08 4.51 7.28
N GLN A 63 8.00 4.37 8.06
CA GLN A 63 6.67 4.78 7.63
C GLN A 63 6.54 6.31 7.52
N ALA A 64 7.29 7.06 8.33
CA ALA A 64 7.30 8.52 8.28
C ALA A 64 7.89 9.07 6.96
N VAL A 65 8.59 8.23 6.19
CA VAL A 65 9.14 8.59 4.89
C VAL A 65 8.04 8.73 3.84
N ASN A 66 6.93 7.98 3.94
CA ASN A 66 5.88 7.99 2.92
C ASN A 66 5.24 9.39 2.69
N PRO A 67 4.79 10.15 3.72
CA PRO A 67 4.26 11.50 3.52
C PRO A 67 5.26 12.47 2.88
N ILE A 68 6.55 12.34 3.21
CA ILE A 68 7.63 13.15 2.62
C ILE A 68 7.78 12.82 1.14
N LEU A 69 7.75 11.53 0.80
CA LEU A 69 7.81 11.07 -0.58
C LEU A 69 6.59 11.50 -1.39
N ILE A 70 5.40 11.58 -0.79
CA ILE A 70 4.20 12.11 -1.46
C ILE A 70 4.39 13.60 -1.75
N LEU A 71 4.82 14.39 -0.75
CA LEU A 71 5.02 15.83 -0.89
C LEU A 71 6.02 16.18 -2.02
N ILE A 72 7.09 15.39 -2.12
CA ILE A 72 8.10 15.53 -3.18
C ILE A 72 7.61 14.90 -4.50
N GLY A 73 6.88 13.78 -4.41
CA GLY A 73 6.43 12.98 -5.53
C GLY A 73 5.36 13.68 -6.36
N ILE A 74 4.36 14.31 -5.74
CA ILE A 74 3.28 15.01 -6.45
C ILE A 74 3.80 16.03 -7.48
N PRO A 75 4.68 17.01 -7.14
CA PRO A 75 5.18 17.95 -8.13
C PRO A 75 6.03 17.27 -9.21
N ILE A 76 6.81 16.24 -8.87
CA ILE A 76 7.59 15.46 -9.86
C ILE A 76 6.64 14.76 -10.84
N PHE A 77 5.59 14.12 -10.34
CA PHE A 77 4.63 13.43 -11.19
C PHE A 77 3.87 14.40 -12.09
N THR A 78 3.43 15.54 -11.54
CA THR A 78 2.66 16.54 -12.28
C THR A 78 3.49 17.29 -13.33
N TYR A 79 4.71 17.71 -13.01
CA TYR A 79 5.51 18.56 -13.91
C TYR A 79 6.51 17.78 -14.78
N VAL A 80 6.87 16.56 -14.40
CA VAL A 80 7.89 15.78 -15.11
C VAL A 80 7.31 14.47 -15.65
N VAL A 81 6.77 13.61 -14.78
CA VAL A 81 6.36 12.25 -15.20
C VAL A 81 5.18 12.27 -16.16
N TYR A 82 4.10 13.00 -15.85
CA TYR A 82 2.91 13.05 -16.71
C TYR A 82 3.20 13.72 -18.06
N PRO A 83 3.88 14.88 -18.14
CA PRO A 83 4.21 15.49 -19.43
C PRO A 83 5.13 14.63 -20.31
N LEU A 84 6.12 13.96 -19.70
CA LEU A 84 6.99 13.03 -20.43
C LEU A 84 6.25 11.79 -20.91
N GLY A 85 5.38 11.23 -20.06
CA GLY A 85 4.53 10.10 -20.40
C GLY A 85 3.58 10.44 -21.55
N ASP A 86 2.92 11.60 -21.49
CA ASP A 86 1.98 12.06 -22.53
C ASP A 86 2.64 12.27 -23.89
N LYS A 87 3.95 12.56 -23.92
CA LYS A 87 4.73 12.65 -25.16
C LYS A 87 4.89 11.30 -25.87
N ILE A 88 4.96 10.21 -25.11
CA ILE A 88 5.12 8.85 -25.64
C ILE A 88 3.74 8.22 -25.86
N TRP A 89 2.87 8.32 -24.86
CA TRP A 89 1.55 7.69 -24.85
C TRP A 89 0.58 8.45 -23.94
N LYS A 90 -0.56 8.88 -24.48
CA LYS A 90 -1.59 9.60 -23.70
C LYS A 90 -1.96 8.86 -22.42
N LEU A 91 -1.66 9.45 -21.27
CA LEU A 91 -1.88 8.89 -19.95
C LEU A 91 -3.31 9.20 -19.47
N THR A 92 -4.27 8.37 -19.88
CA THR A 92 -5.62 8.43 -19.33
C THR A 92 -5.62 8.03 -17.84
N PRO A 93 -6.59 8.48 -17.02
CA PRO A 93 -6.67 8.10 -15.60
C PRO A 93 -6.63 6.57 -15.38
N LEU A 94 -7.37 5.81 -16.19
CA LEU A 94 -7.37 4.35 -16.15
C LEU A 94 -5.99 3.73 -16.46
N ARG A 95 -5.22 4.32 -17.40
CA ARG A 95 -3.86 3.87 -17.69
C ARG A 95 -2.91 4.18 -16.54
N LYS A 96 -3.04 5.34 -15.91
CA LYS A 96 -2.23 5.71 -14.73
C LYS A 96 -2.43 4.69 -13.60
N ILE A 97 -3.69 4.35 -13.30
CA ILE A 97 -4.03 3.32 -12.29
C ILE A 97 -3.38 1.97 -12.65
N GLY A 98 -3.49 1.54 -13.90
CA GLY A 98 -2.87 0.29 -14.37
C GLY A 98 -1.34 0.28 -14.24
N ILE A 99 -0.66 1.39 -14.55
CA ILE A 99 0.78 1.54 -14.35
C ILE A 99 1.12 1.48 -12.85
N GLY A 100 0.31 2.14 -12.01
CA GLY A 100 0.48 2.12 -10.57
C GLY A 100 0.39 0.72 -9.96
N PHE A 101 -0.50 -0.13 -10.48
CA PHE A 101 -0.58 -1.55 -10.09
C PHE A 101 0.70 -2.32 -10.44
N VAL A 102 1.28 -2.12 -11.62
CA VAL A 102 2.56 -2.74 -12.01
C VAL A 102 3.70 -2.27 -11.10
N ILE A 103 3.75 -0.97 -10.80
CA ILE A 103 4.76 -0.40 -9.90
C ILE A 103 4.62 -0.96 -8.49
N THR A 104 3.39 -1.09 -7.99
CA THR A 104 3.08 -1.70 -6.68
C THR A 104 3.55 -3.15 -6.61
N ALA A 105 3.32 -3.93 -7.67
CA ALA A 105 3.85 -5.30 -7.77
C ALA A 105 5.39 -5.30 -7.71
N GLY A 106 6.05 -4.39 -8.42
CA GLY A 106 7.50 -4.23 -8.38
C GLY A 106 8.04 -3.88 -6.98
N ALA A 107 7.34 -3.04 -6.23
CA ALA A 107 7.70 -2.70 -4.85
C ALA A 107 7.67 -3.93 -3.93
N PHE A 108 6.64 -4.76 -4.06
CA PHE A 108 6.52 -6.00 -3.28
C PHE A 108 7.49 -7.09 -3.74
N ALA A 109 7.78 -7.18 -5.03
CA ALA A 109 8.85 -8.06 -5.54
C ALA A 109 10.22 -7.67 -4.96
N LEU A 110 10.51 -6.37 -4.84
CA LEU A 110 11.73 -5.91 -4.17
C LEU A 110 11.74 -6.30 -2.69
N SER A 111 10.63 -6.16 -1.97
CA SER A 111 10.50 -6.63 -0.58
C SER A 111 10.67 -8.14 -0.46
N ALA A 112 10.21 -8.94 -1.43
CA ALA A 112 10.45 -10.39 -1.49
C ALA A 112 11.94 -10.74 -1.66
N ILE A 113 12.67 -9.95 -2.47
CA ILE A 113 14.11 -10.11 -2.64
C ILE A 113 14.84 -9.77 -1.33
N ILE A 114 14.46 -8.68 -0.67
CA ILE A 114 15.00 -8.29 0.64
C ILE A 114 14.77 -9.39 1.67
N GLU A 115 13.56 -9.96 1.72
CA GLU A 115 13.25 -11.07 2.62
C GLU A 115 14.11 -12.30 2.32
N SER A 116 14.34 -12.62 1.05
CA SER A 116 15.19 -13.74 0.65
C SER A 116 16.63 -13.57 1.15
N TRP A 117 17.12 -12.34 1.14
CA TRP A 117 18.42 -11.98 1.67
C TRP A 117 18.50 -12.01 3.20
N ILE A 118 17.41 -11.72 3.90
CA ILE A 118 17.29 -11.84 5.35
C ILE A 118 17.32 -13.31 5.75
N VAL A 119 16.45 -14.14 5.16
CA VAL A 119 16.37 -15.57 5.44
C VAL A 119 17.67 -16.30 5.10
N GLY A 120 18.34 -15.92 4.01
CA GLY A 120 19.65 -16.50 3.66
C GLY A 120 20.78 -16.22 4.67
N ARG A 121 20.60 -15.24 5.56
CA ARG A 121 21.59 -14.85 6.59
C ARG A 121 21.12 -15.14 8.02
N SER A 122 19.84 -15.45 8.21
CA SER A 122 19.21 -15.54 9.53
C SER A 122 19.83 -16.62 10.40
N GLU A 123 20.10 -17.82 9.88
CA GLU A 123 20.61 -18.96 10.65
C GLU A 123 21.90 -18.62 11.41
N ALA A 124 22.86 -17.99 10.73
CA ALA A 124 24.12 -17.57 11.33
C ALA A 124 23.93 -16.48 12.40
N VAL A 125 23.05 -15.51 12.13
CA VAL A 125 22.74 -14.42 13.06
C VAL A 125 22.03 -14.94 14.31
N ILE A 126 21.05 -15.83 14.15
CA ILE A 126 20.32 -16.45 15.27
C ILE A 126 21.30 -17.23 16.14
N ALA A 127 22.22 -18.01 15.56
CA ALA A 127 23.24 -18.74 16.32
C ALA A 127 24.13 -17.81 17.15
N GLN A 128 24.57 -16.68 16.57
CA GLN A 128 25.39 -15.70 17.27
C GLN A 128 24.62 -15.01 18.40
N MET A 129 23.38 -14.58 18.14
CA MET A 129 22.54 -13.93 19.15
C MET A 129 22.16 -14.89 20.28
N TRP A 130 21.85 -16.14 19.96
CA TRP A 130 21.54 -17.19 20.93
C TRP A 130 22.73 -17.46 21.85
N ALA A 131 23.94 -17.57 21.29
CA ALA A 131 25.16 -17.70 22.06
C ALA A 131 25.44 -16.44 22.93
N GLY A 132 25.10 -15.26 22.42
CA GLY A 132 25.25 -13.99 23.13
C GLY A 132 24.29 -13.83 24.32
N LEU A 133 23.10 -14.44 24.27
CA LEU A 133 22.16 -14.45 25.39
C LEU A 133 22.60 -15.37 26.54
N GLY A 134 23.26 -16.50 26.23
CA GLY A 134 23.82 -17.41 27.23
C GLY A 134 22.83 -17.77 28.34
N ASP A 135 23.20 -17.46 29.59
CA ASP A 135 22.41 -17.77 30.79
C ASP A 135 21.13 -16.94 30.96
N ALA A 136 20.91 -15.91 30.13
CA ALA A 136 19.68 -15.12 30.15
C ALA A 136 18.46 -15.89 29.61
N ILE A 137 18.68 -17.02 28.93
CA ILE A 137 17.61 -17.83 28.33
C ILE A 137 16.98 -18.72 29.42
N PRO A 138 15.64 -18.68 29.62
CA PRO A 138 14.96 -19.58 30.54
C PRO A 138 15.24 -21.06 30.21
N ALA A 139 15.45 -21.87 31.25
CA ALA A 139 15.71 -23.29 31.08
C ALA A 139 14.53 -24.00 30.37
N GLY A 140 14.80 -24.63 29.24
CA GLY A 140 13.80 -25.33 28.42
C GLY A 140 13.31 -24.56 27.18
N THR A 141 13.74 -23.30 26.99
CA THR A 141 13.47 -22.58 25.73
C THR A 141 14.33 -23.15 24.60
N ALA A 142 13.69 -23.61 23.53
CA ALA A 142 14.38 -24.05 22.32
C ALA A 142 14.87 -22.84 21.50
N MET A 143 15.97 -23.04 20.77
CA MET A 143 16.47 -22.04 19.84
C MET A 143 15.43 -21.78 18.74
N PRO A 144 15.03 -20.52 18.50
CA PRO A 144 14.04 -20.19 17.48
C PRO A 144 14.59 -20.45 16.07
N THR A 145 13.70 -20.75 15.13
CA THR A 145 14.05 -20.94 13.72
C THR A 145 13.98 -19.63 12.93
N LYS A 146 13.23 -18.64 13.43
CA LYS A 146 13.03 -17.33 12.79
C LYS A 146 13.80 -16.22 13.51
N LEU A 147 14.36 -15.31 12.73
CA LEU A 147 15.07 -14.15 13.27
C LEU A 147 14.12 -13.18 13.98
N SER A 148 12.87 -13.05 13.52
CA SER A 148 11.84 -12.26 14.21
C SER A 148 11.58 -12.75 15.63
N GLU A 149 11.51 -14.07 15.84
CA GLU A 149 11.33 -14.68 17.16
C GLU A 149 12.57 -14.48 18.03
N MET A 150 13.77 -14.67 17.47
CA MET A 150 15.03 -14.40 18.16
C MET A 150 15.14 -12.95 18.63
N LEU A 151 14.73 -11.99 17.79
CA LEU A 151 14.68 -10.58 18.13
C LEU A 151 13.64 -10.28 19.22
N SER A 152 12.50 -10.98 19.21
CA SER A 152 11.50 -10.87 20.29
C SER A 152 12.08 -11.34 21.62
N ILE A 153 12.70 -12.53 21.65
CA ILE A 153 13.33 -13.08 22.84
C ILE A 153 14.42 -12.13 23.37
N ALA A 154 15.29 -11.62 22.50
CA ALA A 154 16.32 -10.68 22.89
C ALA A 154 15.73 -9.42 23.55
N LYS A 155 14.68 -8.83 22.95
CA LYS A 155 13.96 -7.67 23.50
C LYS A 155 13.30 -7.99 24.85
N GLU A 156 12.70 -9.18 25.00
CA GLU A 156 12.10 -9.64 26.26
C GLU A 156 13.13 -9.81 27.37
N GLN A 157 14.36 -10.21 27.02
CA GLN A 157 15.50 -10.26 27.94
C GLN A 157 16.15 -8.88 28.19
N GLY A 158 15.56 -7.81 27.66
CA GLY A 158 15.97 -6.44 27.90
C GLY A 158 17.02 -5.90 26.94
N TRP A 159 17.37 -6.62 25.86
CA TRP A 159 18.32 -6.12 24.88
C TRP A 159 17.77 -4.87 24.18
N THR A 160 18.60 -3.84 24.19
CA THR A 160 18.37 -2.59 23.49
C THR A 160 18.85 -2.67 22.05
N GLN A 161 18.49 -1.67 21.24
CA GLN A 161 18.91 -1.63 19.84
C GLN A 161 20.43 -1.56 19.66
N THR A 162 21.14 -0.97 20.63
CA THR A 162 22.60 -0.89 20.64
C THR A 162 23.25 -2.27 20.81
N GLU A 163 22.60 -3.17 21.53
CA GLU A 163 23.09 -4.54 21.74
C GLU A 163 22.75 -5.46 20.58
N ILE A 164 21.63 -5.20 19.89
CA ILE A 164 21.20 -5.97 18.72
C ILE A 164 22.01 -5.57 17.46
N ALA A 165 22.32 -4.28 17.30
CA ALA A 165 22.93 -3.74 16.08
C ALA A 165 24.20 -4.48 15.61
N PRO A 166 25.16 -4.88 16.49
CA PRO A 166 26.35 -5.62 16.08
C PRO A 166 26.05 -6.95 15.38
N TYR A 167 24.96 -7.63 15.74
CA TYR A 167 24.56 -8.90 15.14
C TYR A 167 23.90 -8.72 13.77
N LEU A 168 23.36 -7.53 13.49
CA LEU A 168 22.66 -7.23 12.23
C LEU A 168 23.55 -6.55 11.19
N VAL A 169 24.86 -6.40 11.44
CA VAL A 169 25.76 -5.65 10.54
C VAL A 169 25.78 -6.25 9.13
N ASP A 170 25.80 -7.59 9.02
CA ASP A 170 25.82 -8.33 7.76
C ASP A 170 24.44 -8.40 7.08
N MET A 171 23.37 -7.95 7.75
CA MET A 171 22.03 -7.95 7.21
C MET A 171 21.86 -6.88 6.12
N PRO A 172 20.87 -7.03 5.22
CA PRO A 172 20.58 -6.02 4.21
C PRO A 172 20.34 -4.64 4.85
N SER A 173 20.92 -3.60 4.27
CA SER A 173 20.72 -2.23 4.75
C SER A 173 19.27 -1.77 4.56
N ILE A 174 18.75 -1.01 5.51
CA ILE A 174 17.46 -0.30 5.43
C ILE A 174 17.33 0.61 4.20
N GLY A 175 18.44 0.98 3.54
CA GLY A 175 18.44 1.68 2.25
C GLY A 175 17.62 0.98 1.16
N TRP A 176 17.60 -0.36 1.15
CA TRP A 176 16.75 -1.14 0.24
C TRP A 176 15.27 -0.98 0.57
N GLN A 177 14.95 -0.83 1.85
CA GLN A 177 13.59 -0.55 2.30
C GLN A 177 13.14 0.84 1.84
N PHE A 178 14.00 1.87 1.96
CA PHE A 178 13.69 3.20 1.44
C PHE A 178 13.45 3.20 -0.07
N LEU A 179 14.20 2.40 -0.83
CA LEU A 179 13.94 2.21 -2.26
C LEU A 179 12.57 1.57 -2.50
N ALA A 180 12.22 0.52 -1.74
CA ALA A 180 10.90 -0.11 -1.83
C ALA A 180 9.76 0.87 -1.51
N TYR A 181 9.94 1.75 -0.52
CA TYR A 181 9.00 2.83 -0.20
C TYR A 181 8.88 3.85 -1.33
N ILE A 182 9.98 4.26 -1.96
CA ILE A 182 9.96 5.16 -3.13
C ILE A 182 9.11 4.58 -4.26
N ILE A 183 9.31 3.30 -4.57
CA ILE A 183 8.56 2.60 -5.62
C ILE A 183 7.09 2.46 -5.20
N MET A 184 6.81 2.08 -3.95
CA MET A 184 5.45 1.96 -3.44
C MET A 184 4.69 3.30 -3.48
N THR A 185 5.31 4.40 -3.04
CA THR A 185 4.71 5.74 -3.09
C THR A 185 4.47 6.20 -4.52
N ALA A 186 5.34 5.85 -5.47
CA ALA A 186 5.07 6.10 -6.90
C ALA A 186 3.81 5.36 -7.37
N GLY A 187 3.62 4.11 -6.93
CA GLY A 187 2.38 3.35 -7.16
C GLY A 187 1.16 4.02 -6.52
N GLU A 188 1.29 4.47 -5.27
CA GLU A 188 0.24 5.19 -4.53
C GLU A 188 -0.22 6.46 -5.24
N ILE A 189 0.71 7.29 -5.72
CA ILE A 189 0.38 8.51 -6.47
C ILE A 189 -0.46 8.18 -7.73
N LEU A 190 -0.10 7.10 -8.43
CA LEU A 190 -0.77 6.69 -9.67
C LEU A 190 -2.10 5.96 -9.47
N VAL A 191 -2.29 5.31 -8.31
CA VAL A 191 -3.52 4.58 -7.98
C VAL A 191 -4.42 5.43 -7.10
N SER A 192 -4.00 5.74 -5.87
CA SER A 192 -4.85 6.33 -4.84
C SER A 192 -5.37 7.72 -5.24
N ILE A 193 -4.45 8.62 -5.62
CA ILE A 193 -4.80 10.01 -5.98
C ILE A 193 -5.64 10.03 -7.27
N VAL A 194 -5.19 9.31 -8.29
CA VAL A 194 -5.89 9.27 -9.59
C VAL A 194 -7.26 8.58 -9.48
N CYS A 195 -7.38 7.52 -8.68
CA CYS A 195 -8.67 6.85 -8.45
C CYS A 195 -9.68 7.81 -7.81
N LEU A 196 -9.27 8.57 -6.80
CA LEU A 196 -10.15 9.53 -6.13
C LEU A 196 -10.55 10.68 -7.06
N GLU A 197 -9.59 11.26 -7.78
CA GLU A 197 -9.86 12.29 -8.78
C GLU A 197 -10.81 11.77 -9.86
N PHE A 198 -10.55 10.57 -10.37
CA PHE A 198 -11.39 9.90 -11.35
C PHE A 198 -12.80 9.65 -10.79
N ALA A 199 -12.92 9.17 -9.55
CA ALA A 199 -14.20 8.96 -8.87
C ALA A 199 -15.03 10.24 -8.86
N TYR A 200 -14.43 11.37 -8.49
CA TYR A 200 -15.11 12.65 -8.42
C TYR A 200 -15.56 13.16 -9.79
N THR A 201 -14.80 12.92 -10.86
CA THR A 201 -15.21 13.31 -12.24
C THR A 201 -16.30 12.43 -12.84
N GLN A 202 -16.45 11.19 -12.34
CA GLN A 202 -17.41 10.21 -12.84
C GLN A 202 -18.69 10.14 -11.99
N SER A 203 -18.79 10.93 -10.92
CA SER A 203 -19.91 10.87 -9.96
C SER A 203 -20.74 12.16 -9.99
N PRO A 204 -22.08 12.07 -9.91
CA PRO A 204 -22.95 13.24 -9.72
C PRO A 204 -22.58 14.04 -8.46
N LYS A 205 -22.81 15.36 -8.47
CA LYS A 205 -22.34 16.28 -7.43
C LYS A 205 -22.83 15.90 -6.04
N LYS A 206 -24.08 15.47 -5.89
CA LYS A 206 -24.63 15.10 -4.57
C LYS A 206 -24.19 13.71 -4.09
N MET A 207 -23.60 12.88 -4.95
CA MET A 207 -23.20 11.49 -4.62
C MET A 207 -21.72 11.35 -4.20
N LYS A 208 -20.96 12.45 -4.16
CA LYS A 208 -19.51 12.42 -3.85
C LYS A 208 -19.21 11.74 -2.51
N SER A 209 -19.99 12.02 -1.47
CA SER A 209 -19.83 11.39 -0.14
C SER A 209 -20.16 9.90 -0.15
N PHE A 210 -21.16 9.48 -0.93
CA PHE A 210 -21.52 8.07 -1.10
C PHE A 210 -20.39 7.29 -1.78
N ILE A 211 -19.86 7.82 -2.88
CA ILE A 211 -18.76 7.21 -3.63
C ILE A 211 -17.49 7.13 -2.78
N MET A 212 -17.23 8.14 -1.95
CA MET A 212 -16.15 8.09 -0.96
C MET A 212 -16.37 6.98 0.08
N GLY A 213 -17.62 6.77 0.52
CA GLY A 213 -17.97 5.63 1.37
C GLY A 213 -17.70 4.28 0.70
N VAL A 214 -18.04 4.13 -0.59
CA VAL A 214 -17.71 2.95 -1.39
C VAL A 214 -16.18 2.78 -1.50
N TYR A 215 -15.43 3.86 -1.68
CA TYR A 215 -13.96 3.81 -1.69
C TYR A 215 -13.39 3.30 -0.35
N MET A 216 -13.89 3.82 0.77
CA MET A 216 -13.47 3.39 2.12
C MET A 216 -13.83 1.93 2.39
N LEU A 217 -14.98 1.46 1.91
CA LEU A 217 -15.33 0.03 1.94
C LEU A 217 -14.31 -0.79 1.14
N GLY A 218 -13.79 -0.27 0.03
CA GLY A 218 -12.75 -0.91 -0.76
C GLY A 218 -11.45 -1.08 0.02
N ILE A 219 -11.03 -0.07 0.79
CA ILE A 219 -9.86 -0.15 1.69
C ILE A 219 -10.08 -1.24 2.75
N SER A 220 -11.26 -1.24 3.36
CA SER A 220 -11.64 -2.24 4.38
C SER A 220 -11.60 -3.66 3.80
N LEU A 221 -12.16 -3.88 2.61
CA LEU A 221 -12.10 -5.16 1.90
C LEU A 221 -10.66 -5.61 1.63
N GLY A 222 -9.76 -4.69 1.29
CA GLY A 222 -8.34 -4.98 1.13
C GLY A 222 -7.71 -5.51 2.41
N ASN A 223 -7.99 -4.88 3.54
CA ASN A 223 -7.49 -5.33 4.84
C ASN A 223 -8.12 -6.67 5.29
N PHE A 224 -9.41 -6.87 5.04
CA PHE A 224 -10.06 -8.17 5.28
C PHE A 224 -9.48 -9.28 4.41
N TYR A 225 -9.08 -8.97 3.17
CA TYR A 225 -8.41 -9.94 2.30
C TYR A 225 -7.09 -10.41 2.91
N VAL A 226 -6.24 -9.48 3.38
CA VAL A 226 -4.97 -9.82 4.07
C VAL A 226 -5.24 -10.65 5.33
N ALA A 227 -6.21 -10.24 6.15
CA ALA A 227 -6.58 -10.98 7.35
C ALA A 227 -7.06 -12.41 7.03
N GLY A 228 -7.83 -12.58 5.94
CA GLY A 228 -8.27 -13.88 5.45
C GLY A 228 -7.11 -14.77 5.01
N VAL A 229 -6.14 -14.21 4.27
CA VAL A 229 -4.91 -14.93 3.88
C VAL A 229 -4.16 -15.39 5.14
N ASN A 230 -3.96 -14.49 6.11
CA ASN A 230 -3.25 -14.80 7.34
C ASN A 230 -3.99 -15.86 8.20
N MET A 231 -5.34 -15.83 8.24
CA MET A 231 -6.14 -16.86 8.92
C MET A 231 -5.99 -18.24 8.26
N ILE A 232 -5.99 -18.29 6.93
CA ILE A 232 -5.78 -19.56 6.20
C ILE A 232 -4.36 -20.07 6.44
N MET A 233 -3.36 -19.18 6.45
CA MET A 233 -1.98 -19.54 6.78
C MET A 233 -1.87 -20.16 8.17
N GLU A 234 -2.52 -19.57 9.17
CA GLU A 234 -2.55 -20.11 10.53
C GLU A 234 -3.23 -21.49 10.57
N ALA A 235 -4.36 -21.65 9.87
CA ALA A 235 -5.10 -22.92 9.82
C ALA A 235 -4.39 -24.02 9.03
N THR A 236 -3.40 -23.68 8.20
CA THR A 236 -2.63 -24.60 7.36
C THR A 236 -1.20 -24.81 7.85
N LYS A 237 -0.90 -24.41 9.09
CA LYS A 237 0.38 -24.70 9.75
C LYS A 237 0.64 -26.21 9.82
N ASP A 238 1.84 -26.61 9.42
CA ASP A 238 2.30 -27.99 9.59
C ASP A 238 2.67 -28.27 11.06
N GLU A 239 2.91 -29.55 11.40
CA GLU A 239 3.33 -29.98 12.74
C GLU A 239 4.69 -29.37 13.16
N ALA A 240 5.47 -28.83 12.21
CA ALA A 240 6.72 -28.14 12.43
C ALA A 240 6.54 -26.60 12.57
N GLY A 241 5.32 -26.09 12.47
CA GLY A 241 4.98 -24.67 12.60
C GLY A 241 5.22 -23.82 11.34
N ASN A 242 5.58 -24.41 10.20
CA ASN A 242 5.74 -23.70 8.93
C ASN A 242 4.38 -23.44 8.30
N THR A 243 4.25 -22.26 7.68
CA THR A 243 3.08 -21.91 6.86
C THR A 243 3.45 -22.01 5.38
N PRO A 244 2.47 -22.25 4.49
CA PRO A 244 2.73 -22.30 3.04
C PRO A 244 3.28 -20.98 2.46
N LEU A 245 3.03 -19.86 3.15
CA LEU A 245 3.40 -18.51 2.77
C LEU A 245 4.29 -17.88 3.83
N ASP A 246 5.43 -18.51 4.15
CA ASP A 246 6.38 -17.97 5.12
C ASP A 246 7.56 -17.23 4.45
N GLY A 247 8.02 -16.17 5.10
CA GLY A 247 9.14 -15.35 4.64
C GLY A 247 8.95 -14.84 3.19
N PRO A 248 9.87 -15.11 2.24
CA PRO A 248 9.83 -14.51 0.91
C PRO A 248 8.60 -14.88 0.08
N THR A 249 8.04 -16.08 0.29
CA THR A 249 6.90 -16.57 -0.51
C THR A 249 5.64 -15.76 -0.24
N TYR A 250 5.49 -15.20 0.97
CA TYR A 250 4.42 -14.26 1.31
C TYR A 250 4.43 -13.02 0.41
N TYR A 251 5.59 -12.36 0.29
CA TYR A 251 5.74 -11.18 -0.54
C TYR A 251 5.59 -11.50 -2.05
N TRP A 252 6.12 -12.65 -2.49
CA TRP A 252 5.92 -13.11 -3.87
C TRP A 252 4.46 -13.42 -4.19
N PHE A 253 3.70 -13.96 -3.24
CA PHE A 253 2.26 -14.20 -3.39
C PHE A 253 1.50 -12.89 -3.65
N PHE A 254 1.72 -11.87 -2.83
CA PHE A 254 1.07 -10.56 -3.03
C PHE A 254 1.55 -9.84 -4.29
N SER A 255 2.83 -9.96 -4.65
CA SER A 255 3.34 -9.45 -5.92
C SER A 255 2.66 -10.14 -7.11
N GLY A 256 2.55 -11.47 -7.08
CA GLY A 256 1.89 -12.25 -8.13
C GLY A 256 0.40 -11.94 -8.24
N LEU A 257 -0.27 -11.79 -7.10
CA LEU A 257 -1.66 -11.35 -7.02
C LEU A 257 -1.85 -9.98 -7.68
N MET A 258 -0.98 -9.01 -7.39
CA MET A 258 -1.07 -7.68 -8.00
C MET A 258 -0.88 -7.73 -9.52
N ILE A 259 0.05 -8.55 -10.01
CA ILE A 259 0.22 -8.77 -11.46
C ILE A 259 -1.03 -9.41 -12.07
N ALA A 260 -1.59 -10.45 -11.45
CA ALA A 260 -2.82 -11.08 -11.92
C ALA A 260 -3.99 -10.08 -11.96
N THR A 261 -4.16 -9.30 -10.90
CA THR A 261 -5.14 -8.21 -10.82
C THR A 261 -4.91 -7.17 -11.91
N THR A 262 -3.65 -6.84 -12.21
CA THR A 262 -3.30 -5.91 -13.30
C THR A 262 -3.73 -6.46 -14.66
N ILE A 263 -3.50 -7.75 -14.93
CA ILE A 263 -3.90 -8.38 -16.19
C ILE A 263 -5.43 -8.33 -16.34
N VAL A 264 -6.17 -8.70 -15.30
CA VAL A 264 -7.64 -8.64 -15.29
C VAL A 264 -8.12 -7.20 -15.43
N TYR A 265 -7.45 -6.24 -14.79
CA TYR A 265 -7.75 -4.82 -14.88
C TYR A 265 -7.59 -4.30 -16.31
N ILE A 266 -6.48 -4.63 -16.97
CA ILE A 266 -6.23 -4.21 -18.36
C ILE A 266 -7.34 -4.72 -19.28
N ILE A 267 -7.74 -5.99 -19.13
CA ILE A 267 -8.85 -6.58 -19.89
C ILE A 267 -10.14 -5.82 -19.60
N TYR A 268 -10.47 -5.60 -18.32
CA TYR A 268 -11.67 -4.88 -17.90
C TYR A 268 -11.72 -3.45 -18.47
N THR A 269 -10.59 -2.73 -18.46
CA THR A 269 -10.54 -1.35 -18.97
C THR A 269 -10.84 -1.22 -20.46
N GLN A 270 -10.64 -2.28 -21.26
CA GLN A 270 -11.03 -2.26 -22.69
C GLN A 270 -12.54 -2.19 -22.88
N PHE A 271 -13.30 -2.71 -21.92
CA PHE A 271 -14.77 -2.71 -21.96
C PHE A 271 -15.39 -1.55 -21.18
N TYR A 272 -14.57 -0.75 -20.49
CA TYR A 272 -15.02 0.36 -19.67
C TYR A 272 -15.52 1.53 -20.54
N LYS A 273 -16.79 1.90 -20.39
CA LYS A 273 -17.42 3.07 -21.04
C LYS A 273 -17.80 4.10 -19.98
N GLY A 274 -16.89 5.01 -19.67
CA GLY A 274 -17.14 6.12 -18.74
C GLY A 274 -17.96 7.25 -19.38
N ARG A 275 -18.72 7.99 -18.56
CA ARG A 275 -19.27 9.31 -18.92
C ARG A 275 -18.63 10.34 -18.01
N THR A 276 -18.05 11.37 -18.58
CA THR A 276 -17.46 12.49 -17.82
C THR A 276 -18.55 13.49 -17.47
N TYR A 277 -18.66 13.84 -16.20
CA TYR A 277 -19.52 14.94 -15.75
C TYR A 277 -18.67 16.21 -15.66
N ILE A 278 -18.92 17.21 -16.53
CA ILE A 278 -18.20 18.50 -16.52
C ILE A 278 -18.87 19.39 -15.47
N GLN A 279 -18.11 19.84 -14.46
CA GLN A 279 -18.67 20.37 -13.21
C GLN A 279 -18.76 21.92 -13.15
N GLY A 280 -18.35 22.63 -14.20
CA GLY A 280 -18.13 24.08 -14.15
C GLY A 280 -19.37 24.98 -14.26
N GLU A 281 -20.44 24.57 -14.95
CA GLU A 281 -21.56 25.48 -15.26
C GLU A 281 -22.52 25.65 -14.07
N GLU A 282 -22.94 24.56 -13.42
CA GLU A 282 -23.87 24.63 -12.28
C GLU A 282 -23.23 25.18 -10.99
N GLU A 283 -21.91 25.08 -10.80
CA GLU A 283 -21.26 25.63 -9.58
C GLU A 283 -21.21 27.15 -9.65
N ALA A 284 -21.02 27.71 -10.84
CA ALA A 284 -21.17 29.14 -11.08
C ALA A 284 -22.61 29.58 -10.86
N GLU A 285 -23.60 28.86 -11.41
CA GLU A 285 -25.03 29.16 -11.21
C GLU A 285 -25.48 29.03 -9.74
N ILE A 286 -24.94 28.08 -8.97
CA ILE A 286 -25.26 27.94 -7.54
C ILE A 286 -24.63 29.09 -6.75
N ILE A 287 -23.38 29.47 -7.05
CA ILE A 287 -22.73 30.63 -6.41
C ILE A 287 -23.45 31.93 -6.79
N GLU A 288 -23.88 32.07 -8.05
CA GLU A 288 -24.68 33.22 -8.53
C GLU A 288 -26.05 33.25 -7.84
N ALA A 289 -26.73 32.11 -7.73
CA ALA A 289 -28.03 32.00 -7.07
C ALA A 289 -27.94 32.22 -5.55
N GLU A 290 -26.86 31.77 -4.90
CA GLU A 290 -26.59 32.05 -3.48
C GLU A 290 -26.23 33.53 -3.28
N ALA A 291 -25.44 34.13 -4.17
CA ALA A 291 -25.11 35.56 -4.16
C ALA A 291 -26.37 36.44 -4.40
N GLU A 292 -27.24 36.05 -5.33
CA GLU A 292 -28.54 36.69 -5.58
C GLU A 292 -29.48 36.54 -4.37
N ALA A 293 -29.52 35.36 -3.73
CA ALA A 293 -30.35 35.12 -2.54
C ALA A 293 -29.85 35.87 -1.30
N GLU A 294 -28.54 36.09 -1.17
CA GLU A 294 -27.92 36.89 -0.11
C GLU A 294 -27.87 38.40 -0.42
N GLY A 295 -28.36 38.82 -1.60
CA GLY A 295 -28.41 40.23 -2.01
C GLY A 295 -27.02 40.86 -2.19
N THR A 296 -25.99 40.06 -2.42
CA THR A 296 -24.64 40.53 -2.73
C THR A 296 -24.35 40.24 -4.19
N GLU A 297 -24.15 41.28 -5.01
CA GLU A 297 -23.73 41.08 -6.41
C GLU A 297 -22.39 40.35 -6.43
N ALA A 298 -22.36 39.15 -7.01
CA ALA A 298 -21.14 38.43 -7.33
C ALA A 298 -20.31 39.28 -8.31
N ARG A 299 -19.10 39.67 -7.88
CA ARG A 299 -18.09 40.33 -8.72
C ARG A 299 -16.93 39.41 -9.01
#